data_AF-A0A4R4Y356-F1
#
_entry.id   AF-A0A4R4Y356-F1
#
_cell.length_a   1.000
_cell.length_b   1.000
_cell.length_c   1.000
_cell.angle_alpha   90.00
_cell.angle_beta   90.00
_cell.angle_gamma   90.00
#
_symmetry.space_group_name_H-M   'P 1'
#
loop_
_entity.id
_entity.type
_entity.pdbx_description
1 polymer ?
#
loop_
_entity_poly.entity_id
_entity_poly.type
_entity_poly.pdbx_seq_one_letter_code
_entity_poly.pdbx_strand_id
1 'polypeptide(L)'
;MSHLLGRTAAVAIAAAIVSVPAVASASPVQATGATGTTGTTVSAKAADASTMAIHRKSRKCNKPKGKRFNISWSPGGASTTFYFNNHCKGTNYIKVFYTDSVPRLGLCRTIKVKPGVKGHKRLWNVVKHNIDYVGFGKCP
;
A
#
# COMPACT_ATOMS: atom_id res chain seq x y z
N MET A 1 54.66 -6.28 20.72
CA MET A 1 54.00 -6.19 22.04
C MET A 1 52.82 -5.24 21.88
N SER A 2 51.55 -5.56 22.03
CA SER A 2 50.85 -6.78 22.39
C SER A 2 49.40 -6.60 21.90
N HIS A 3 48.83 -7.60 21.23
CA HIS A 3 47.38 -7.72 21.09
C HIS A 3 46.80 -8.24 22.40
N LEU A 4 45.73 -7.63 22.91
CA LEU A 4 44.87 -8.17 23.99
C LEU A 4 43.46 -7.59 23.78
N LEU A 5 42.51 -8.32 23.18
CA LEU A 5 41.57 -9.27 23.78
C LEU A 5 40.77 -8.69 24.96
N GLY A 6 39.45 -8.53 24.77
CA GLY A 6 38.58 -7.98 25.81
C GLY A 6 37.08 -8.11 25.57
N ARG A 7 36.59 -9.36 25.55
CA ARG A 7 35.28 -9.82 26.05
C ARG A 7 34.02 -9.35 25.31
N THR A 8 33.57 -10.19 24.38
CA THR A 8 32.19 -10.29 23.92
C THR A 8 31.30 -10.92 25.00
N ALA A 9 30.23 -10.23 25.40
CA ALA A 9 29.13 -10.81 26.17
C ALA A 9 28.04 -11.27 25.20
N ALA A 10 27.86 -12.59 25.08
CA ALA A 10 26.77 -13.19 24.32
C ALA A 10 25.50 -13.20 25.19
N VAL A 11 24.48 -12.44 24.79
CA VAL A 11 23.13 -12.55 25.35
C VAL A 11 22.34 -13.49 24.45
N ALA A 12 22.06 -14.69 24.93
CA ALA A 12 21.17 -15.64 24.30
C ALA A 12 19.71 -15.19 24.49
N ILE A 13 19.01 -14.85 23.40
CA ILE A 13 17.57 -14.58 23.42
C ILE A 13 16.87 -15.86 22.96
N ALA A 14 16.06 -16.43 23.86
CA ALA A 14 15.30 -17.65 23.67
C ALA A 14 14.31 -17.54 22.50
N ALA A 15 14.30 -18.57 21.65
CA ALA A 15 13.34 -18.74 20.56
C ALA A 15 12.00 -19.25 21.10
N ALA A 16 10.97 -18.42 21.09
CA ALA A 16 9.60 -18.84 21.34
C ALA A 16 8.98 -19.38 20.04
N ILE A 17 8.82 -20.69 20.00
CA ILE A 17 8.04 -21.44 19.01
C ILE A 17 6.54 -21.11 19.19
N VAL A 18 5.97 -20.32 18.29
CA VAL A 18 4.52 -20.11 18.24
C VAL A 18 3.92 -21.10 17.25
N SER A 19 3.16 -22.05 17.80
CA SER A 19 2.43 -23.08 17.08
C SER A 19 1.34 -22.48 16.19
N VAL A 20 1.31 -22.90 14.92
CA VAL A 20 0.27 -22.56 13.94
C VAL A 20 -0.86 -23.59 14.04
N PRO A 21 -2.13 -23.20 14.27
CA PRO A 21 -3.23 -24.14 14.07
C PRO A 21 -3.50 -24.34 12.58
N ALA A 22 -3.32 -25.58 12.12
CA ALA A 22 -3.74 -26.05 10.80
C ALA A 22 -5.27 -26.14 10.75
N VAL A 23 -5.90 -25.30 9.93
CA VAL A 23 -7.32 -25.44 9.60
C VAL A 23 -7.47 -26.48 8.50
N ALA A 24 -7.86 -27.70 8.89
CA ALA A 24 -8.21 -28.77 7.97
C ALA A 24 -9.49 -28.40 7.20
N SER A 25 -9.42 -28.55 5.88
CA SER A 25 -10.53 -28.35 4.95
C SER A 25 -11.54 -29.48 5.11
N ALA A 26 -12.74 -29.17 5.60
CA ALA A 26 -13.86 -30.11 5.61
C ALA A 26 -14.73 -29.88 4.36
N SER A 27 -14.81 -30.90 3.50
CA SER A 27 -15.80 -30.98 2.42
C SER A 27 -17.21 -31.13 3.00
N PRO A 28 -18.23 -30.42 2.50
CA PRO A 28 -19.60 -30.60 2.96
C PRO A 28 -20.22 -31.86 2.36
N VAL A 29 -20.55 -32.81 3.22
CA VAL A 29 -21.48 -33.91 2.93
C VAL A 29 -22.89 -33.33 2.83
N GLN A 30 -23.57 -33.58 1.72
CA GLN A 30 -25.00 -33.34 1.56
C GLN A 30 -25.79 -34.29 2.46
N ALA A 31 -26.67 -33.74 3.30
CA ALA A 31 -27.69 -34.51 4.00
C ALA A 31 -29.06 -33.87 3.74
N THR A 32 -29.88 -34.62 3.02
CA THR A 32 -31.32 -34.43 2.80
C THR A 32 -32.08 -34.64 4.11
N GLY A 33 -32.99 -33.73 4.47
CA GLY A 33 -33.92 -33.91 5.58
C GLY A 33 -34.64 -32.63 5.98
N ALA A 34 -35.85 -32.44 5.47
CA ALA A 34 -36.73 -31.33 5.77
C ALA A 34 -37.31 -31.42 7.19
N THR A 35 -37.41 -30.29 7.90
CA THR A 35 -38.54 -29.90 8.77
C THR A 35 -38.38 -28.42 9.11
N GLY A 36 -39.41 -27.64 8.81
CA GLY A 36 -39.41 -26.19 8.97
C GLY A 36 -39.43 -25.74 10.42
N THR A 37 -38.72 -24.66 10.70
CA THR A 37 -39.04 -23.70 11.77
C THR A 37 -38.47 -22.34 11.34
N THR A 38 -39.36 -21.37 11.19
CA THR A 38 -39.11 -19.99 10.81
C THR A 38 -38.16 -19.31 11.80
N GLY A 39 -36.88 -19.27 11.47
CA GLY A 39 -35.88 -18.47 12.17
C GLY A 39 -35.70 -17.14 11.44
N THR A 40 -36.19 -16.06 12.04
CA THR A 40 -35.96 -14.68 11.60
C THR A 40 -34.48 -14.43 11.34
N THR A 41 -34.08 -14.38 10.07
CA THR A 41 -32.77 -13.88 9.67
C THR A 41 -32.72 -12.39 9.95
N VAL A 42 -32.14 -12.01 11.09
CA VAL A 42 -31.64 -10.66 11.30
C VAL A 42 -30.55 -10.45 10.27
N SER A 43 -30.92 -9.86 9.14
CA SER A 43 -29.97 -9.36 8.15
C SER A 43 -29.21 -8.22 8.82
N ALA A 44 -28.09 -8.57 9.48
CA ALA A 44 -27.10 -7.58 9.85
C ALA A 44 -26.69 -6.90 8.54
N LYS A 45 -27.17 -5.67 8.36
CA LYS A 45 -26.72 -4.80 7.28
C LYS A 45 -25.24 -4.57 7.56
N ALA A 46 -24.39 -5.38 6.93
CA ALA A 46 -22.97 -5.13 6.88
C ALA A 46 -22.84 -3.68 6.42
N ALA A 47 -22.34 -2.83 7.31
CA ALA A 47 -21.94 -1.50 6.91
C ALA A 47 -21.00 -1.69 5.72
N ASP A 48 -21.36 -1.10 4.59
CA ASP A 48 -20.52 -1.07 3.39
C ASP A 48 -19.21 -0.39 3.82
N ALA A 49 -18.23 -1.21 4.22
CA ALA A 49 -16.88 -0.77 4.46
C ALA A 49 -16.35 -0.45 3.07
N SER A 50 -16.67 0.77 2.61
CA SER A 50 -16.29 1.29 1.30
C SER A 50 -14.78 1.13 1.16
N THR A 51 -14.36 0.03 0.54
CA THR A 51 -12.95 -0.29 0.37
C THR A 51 -12.36 0.80 -0.51
N MET A 52 -11.54 1.67 0.08
CA MET A 52 -10.92 2.76 -0.68
C MET A 52 -10.14 2.16 -1.85
N ALA A 53 -10.43 2.63 -3.06
CA ALA A 53 -9.82 2.08 -4.27
C ALA A 53 -8.30 2.31 -4.25
N ILE A 54 -7.53 1.21 -4.34
CA ILE A 54 -6.07 1.28 -4.46
C ILE A 54 -5.71 1.40 -5.94
N HIS A 55 -5.15 2.55 -6.31
CA HIS A 55 -4.63 2.78 -7.65
C HIS A 55 -3.15 2.40 -7.72
N ARG A 56 -2.72 1.90 -8.88
CA ARG A 56 -1.34 1.47 -9.12
C ARG A 56 -0.89 1.90 -10.51
N LYS A 57 0.36 2.36 -10.64
CA LYS A 57 1.03 2.55 -11.92
C LYS A 57 2.46 2.05 -11.84
N SER A 58 3.00 1.64 -12.98
CA SER A 58 4.36 1.15 -13.05
C SER A 58 4.99 1.45 -14.40
N ARG A 59 6.27 1.83 -14.41
CA ARG A 59 7.04 2.08 -15.63
C ARG A 59 8.32 1.24 -15.62
N LYS A 60 8.70 0.70 -16.78
CA LYS A 60 9.99 0.03 -16.95
C LYS A 60 11.14 1.03 -16.73
N CYS A 61 12.20 0.58 -16.08
CA CYS A 61 13.42 1.37 -15.97
C CYS A 61 14.23 1.23 -17.27
N ASN A 62 14.81 2.34 -17.74
CA ASN A 62 15.81 2.28 -18.80
C ASN A 62 17.07 1.56 -18.30
N LYS A 63 17.46 1.85 -17.04
CA LYS A 63 18.57 1.19 -16.34
C LYS A 63 18.21 1.00 -14.84
N PRO A 64 18.48 -0.17 -14.24
CA PRO A 64 18.84 -1.42 -14.93
C PRO A 64 17.64 -1.99 -15.71
N LYS A 65 17.90 -2.71 -16.80
CA LYS A 65 16.83 -3.41 -17.54
C LYS A 65 16.15 -4.44 -16.62
N GLY A 66 14.87 -4.71 -16.88
CA GLY A 66 14.06 -5.64 -16.08
C GLY A 66 13.57 -5.10 -14.72
N LYS A 67 14.05 -3.94 -14.28
CA LYS A 67 13.53 -3.26 -13.09
C LYS A 67 12.43 -2.26 -13.43
N ARG A 68 11.68 -1.83 -12.42
CA ARG A 68 10.51 -0.96 -12.56
C ARG A 68 10.48 0.14 -11.51
N PHE A 69 9.90 1.27 -11.88
CA PHE A 69 9.44 2.28 -10.94
C PHE A 69 7.95 2.07 -10.70
N ASN A 70 7.57 1.76 -9.46
CA ASN A 70 6.20 1.49 -9.06
C ASN A 70 5.66 2.61 -8.20
N ILE A 71 4.41 2.98 -8.43
CA ILE A 71 3.67 3.92 -7.60
C ILE A 71 2.29 3.34 -7.28
N SER A 72 1.79 3.61 -6.08
CA SER A 72 0.43 3.28 -5.70
C SER A 72 -0.12 4.33 -4.73
N TRP A 73 -1.42 4.54 -4.76
CA TRP A 73 -2.07 5.49 -3.86
C TRP A 73 -3.52 5.06 -3.61
N SER A 74 -4.00 5.43 -2.43
CA SER A 74 -5.42 5.30 -2.07
C SER A 74 -5.85 6.67 -1.57
N PRO A 75 -6.73 7.38 -2.31
CA PRO A 75 -7.22 8.67 -1.86
C PRO A 75 -8.02 8.51 -0.57
N GLY A 76 -7.66 9.26 0.47
CA GLY A 76 -8.40 9.34 1.73
C GLY A 76 -9.31 10.56 1.78
N GLY A 77 -10.00 10.74 2.90
CA GLY A 77 -10.92 11.86 3.12
C GLY A 77 -10.25 13.22 3.28
N ALA A 78 -9.03 13.28 3.86
CA ALA A 78 -8.29 14.53 4.10
C ALA A 78 -6.92 14.59 3.41
N SER A 79 -6.42 13.43 2.95
CA SER A 79 -5.11 13.35 2.31
C SER A 79 -5.01 12.11 1.43
N THR A 80 -4.02 12.11 0.54
CA THR A 80 -3.65 10.95 -0.26
C THR A 80 -2.19 10.61 0.01
N THR A 81 -1.95 9.35 0.37
CA THR A 81 -0.59 8.82 0.51
C THR A 81 -0.17 8.13 -0.77
N PHE A 82 0.89 8.65 -1.38
CA PHE A 82 1.53 8.07 -2.55
C PHE A 82 2.70 7.21 -2.11
N TYR A 83 2.55 5.90 -2.24
CA TYR A 83 3.62 4.93 -2.04
C TYR A 83 4.42 4.77 -3.33
N PHE A 84 5.73 4.65 -3.21
CA PHE A 84 6.61 4.53 -4.35
C PHE A 84 7.77 3.58 -4.08
N ASN A 85 8.24 2.95 -5.15
CA ASN A 85 9.40 2.07 -5.11
C ASN A 85 10.20 2.21 -6.41
N ASN A 86 11.29 2.96 -6.34
CA ASN A 86 12.16 3.27 -7.47
C ASN A 86 13.34 2.31 -7.56
N HIS A 87 13.19 1.22 -8.31
CA HIS A 87 14.31 0.33 -8.63
C HIS A 87 15.19 0.81 -9.78
N CYS A 88 14.92 1.99 -10.35
CA CYS A 88 15.74 2.53 -11.43
C CYS A 88 17.01 3.18 -10.87
N LYS A 89 18.09 3.21 -11.66
CA LYS A 89 19.33 3.92 -11.33
C LYS A 89 19.18 5.46 -11.34
N GLY A 90 18.16 5.98 -12.02
CA GLY A 90 17.90 7.42 -12.14
C GLY A 90 16.88 7.93 -11.11
N THR A 91 16.97 9.23 -10.81
CA THR A 91 15.92 9.92 -10.07
C THR A 91 14.64 9.93 -10.92
N ASN A 92 13.52 9.61 -10.29
CA ASN A 92 12.21 9.62 -10.92
C ASN A 92 11.28 10.61 -10.25
N TYR A 93 10.23 10.98 -10.98
CA TYR A 93 9.28 11.98 -10.55
C TYR A 93 7.87 11.44 -10.73
N ILE A 94 7.01 11.72 -9.76
CA ILE A 94 5.57 11.50 -9.82
C ILE A 94 4.94 12.87 -9.93
N LYS A 95 4.10 13.08 -10.93
CA LYS A 95 3.26 14.29 -11.05
C LYS A 95 1.84 13.95 -10.63
N VAL A 96 1.26 14.81 -9.82
CA VAL A 96 -0.10 14.72 -9.30
C VAL A 96 -0.82 16.00 -9.67
N PHE A 97 -1.76 15.92 -10.61
CA PHE A 97 -2.70 17.00 -10.89
C PHE A 97 -3.92 16.83 -10.00
N TYR A 98 -4.33 17.93 -9.39
CA TYR A 98 -5.48 17.99 -8.50
C TYR A 98 -6.07 19.39 -8.54
N THR A 99 -7.34 19.48 -8.20
CA THR A 99 -8.08 20.75 -8.17
C THR A 99 -8.22 21.23 -6.73
N ASP A 100 -7.98 22.50 -6.44
CA ASP A 100 -8.29 23.04 -5.10
C ASP A 100 -9.76 23.49 -4.99
N SER A 101 -10.28 23.52 -3.77
CA SER A 101 -11.63 23.98 -3.50
C SER A 101 -11.67 25.51 -3.51
N VAL A 102 -11.99 26.06 -4.68
CA VAL A 102 -12.34 27.47 -4.96
C VAL A 102 -11.18 28.49 -4.84
N PRO A 103 -10.78 29.13 -5.96
CA PRO A 103 -11.13 28.78 -7.34
C PRO A 103 -10.63 27.36 -7.69
N ARG A 104 -11.36 26.65 -8.56
CA ARG A 104 -10.95 25.33 -9.09
C ARG A 104 -9.75 25.48 -10.02
N LEU A 105 -8.59 25.78 -9.45
CA LEU A 105 -7.33 25.86 -10.17
C LEU A 105 -6.76 24.45 -10.29
N GLY A 106 -6.40 24.07 -11.51
CA GLY A 106 -5.63 22.85 -11.75
C GLY A 106 -4.23 23.02 -11.16
N LEU A 107 -4.01 22.46 -9.98
CA LEU A 107 -2.71 22.44 -9.30
C LEU A 107 -1.92 21.20 -9.72
N CYS A 108 -0.60 21.31 -9.69
CA CYS A 108 0.28 20.18 -9.90
C CYS A 108 1.34 20.09 -8.79
N ARG A 109 1.52 18.90 -8.22
CA ARG A 109 2.60 18.58 -7.29
C ARG A 109 3.54 17.53 -7.87
N THR A 110 4.84 17.80 -7.75
CA THR A 110 5.90 16.85 -8.12
C THR A 110 6.47 16.18 -6.88
N ILE A 111 6.50 14.85 -6.86
CA ILE A 111 7.19 14.04 -5.85
C ILE A 111 8.48 13.51 -6.48
N LYS A 112 9.63 13.98 -5.98
CA LYS A 112 10.97 13.48 -6.37
C LYS A 112 11.28 12.20 -5.62
N VAL A 113 11.66 11.15 -6.35
CA VAL A 113 12.04 9.84 -5.79
C VAL A 113 13.46 9.50 -6.23
N LYS A 114 14.38 9.45 -5.27
CA LYS A 114 15.80 9.12 -5.51
C LYS A 114 15.94 7.67 -6.03
N PRO A 115 17.06 7.35 -6.72
CA PRO A 115 17.36 5.98 -7.13
C PRO A 115 17.38 4.99 -5.96
N GLY A 116 16.88 3.77 -6.17
CA GLY A 116 16.90 2.71 -5.16
C GLY A 116 15.99 2.92 -3.95
N VAL A 117 15.19 4.00 -3.92
CA VAL A 117 14.37 4.34 -2.74
C VAL A 117 12.96 3.77 -2.84
N LYS A 118 12.54 3.11 -1.76
CA LYS A 118 11.14 2.80 -1.45
C LYS A 118 10.66 3.73 -0.34
N GLY A 119 9.44 4.21 -0.42
CA GLY A 119 8.88 5.09 0.60
C GLY A 119 7.46 5.54 0.27
N HIS A 120 7.04 6.60 0.93
CA HIS A 120 5.76 7.23 0.67
C HIS A 120 5.85 8.74 0.86
N LYS A 121 4.90 9.47 0.25
CA LYS A 121 4.69 10.90 0.46
C LYS A 121 3.19 11.14 0.62
N ARG A 122 2.81 11.76 1.73
CA ARG A 122 1.45 12.23 1.95
C ARG A 122 1.30 13.64 1.41
N LEU A 123 0.24 13.87 0.64
CA LEU A 123 -0.20 15.20 0.23
C LEU A 123 -1.52 15.50 0.94
N TRP A 124 -1.53 16.54 1.77
CA TRP A 124 -2.73 17.06 2.42
C TRP A 124 -3.57 17.84 1.43
N ASN A 125 -4.90 17.84 1.63
CA ASN A 125 -5.88 18.49 0.75
C ASN A 125 -5.90 17.94 -0.68
N VAL A 126 -5.24 16.80 -0.90
CA VAL A 126 -5.32 15.99 -2.11
C VAL A 126 -6.12 14.74 -1.73
N VAL A 127 -7.35 14.65 -2.18
CA VAL A 127 -8.38 13.70 -1.73
C VAL A 127 -9.08 13.05 -2.93
N LYS A 128 -9.97 12.09 -2.66
CA LYS A 128 -10.66 11.31 -3.70
C LYS A 128 -11.32 12.17 -4.77
N HIS A 129 -11.98 13.25 -4.38
CA HIS A 129 -12.81 14.07 -5.27
C HIS A 129 -12.06 15.12 -6.06
N ASN A 130 -10.76 15.33 -5.78
CA ASN A 130 -10.02 16.40 -6.42
C ASN A 130 -8.70 15.94 -7.07
N ILE A 131 -8.37 14.65 -7.07
CA ILE A 131 -7.27 14.14 -7.90
C ILE A 131 -7.76 13.97 -9.34
N ASP A 132 -7.17 14.72 -10.27
CA ASP A 132 -7.48 14.65 -11.69
C ASP A 132 -6.60 13.63 -12.42
N TYR A 133 -5.29 13.62 -12.11
CA TYR A 133 -4.35 12.72 -12.75
C TYR A 133 -3.12 12.44 -11.89
N VAL A 134 -2.66 11.19 -11.93
CA VAL A 134 -1.37 10.77 -11.35
C VAL A 134 -0.54 10.08 -12.42
N GLY A 135 0.72 10.47 -12.58
CA GLY A 135 1.60 9.83 -13.54
C GLY A 135 3.08 10.08 -13.31
N PHE A 136 3.89 9.61 -14.25
CA PHE A 136 5.34 9.79 -14.21
C PHE A 136 5.75 11.11 -14.86
N GLY A 137 6.77 11.75 -14.31
CA GLY A 137 7.33 13.01 -14.80
C GLY A 137 7.22 14.15 -13.79
N LYS A 138 7.69 15.32 -14.20
CA LYS A 138 7.53 16.57 -13.45
C LYS A 138 6.22 17.25 -13.86
N CYS A 139 5.73 18.12 -12.99
CA CYS A 139 4.77 19.14 -13.41
C CYS A 139 5.38 20.01 -14.52
N PRO A 140 4.54 20.55 -15.43
CA PRO A 140 4.96 21.55 -16.39
C PRO A 140 5.57 22.76 -15.69
#